data_AF-A0A066TSK5-F1
#
_entry.id   AF-A0A066TSK5-F1
#
_cell.length_a   1.000
_cell.length_b   1.000
_cell.length_c   1.000
_cell.angle_alpha   90.00
_cell.angle_beta   90.00
_cell.angle_gamma   90.00
#
_symmetry.space_group_name_H-M   'P 1'
#
loop_
_entity.id
_entity.type
_entity.pdbx_description
1 polymer ?
#
loop_
_entity_poly.entity_id
_entity_poly.type
_entity_poly.pdbx_seq_one_letter_code
_entity_poly.pdbx_strand_id
1 'polypeptide(L)'
;MVLGAVIVLVAGIVVVVALTRDSVRTPGCTVALPGDDPSAYTFTPEQMNNAATISAVGTKLGLPAHAATVALATVLQESKLRNLEGGDRDSVGLFQQRPSQGWGTIAQLRDPVYAATEFYEKLEKLPGWETLPITVAAQGVQRSGVPDAYAQWEPQARAMAAAFNGQFPAALTCRNLTLAAPADLAAAATAELGTSRLSGPHPPAQGWMYATWLVGRAEALGVDKVSFAGRTWTAESGAWAEEPAAGQDLSLHQTAAARVSE
;
A
#
# COMPACT_ATOMS: atom_id res chain seq x y z
N MET A 1 -9.18 55.48 19.04
CA MET A 1 -10.20 54.71 18.29
C MET A 1 -9.63 53.83 17.17
N VAL A 2 -8.44 54.12 16.62
CA VAL A 2 -7.86 53.33 15.50
C VAL A 2 -7.31 51.96 15.94
N LEU A 3 -6.73 51.86 17.14
CA LEU A 3 -6.12 50.62 17.65
C LEU A 3 -7.14 49.49 17.93
N GLY A 4 -8.34 49.85 18.43
CA GLY A 4 -9.41 48.88 18.70
C GLY A 4 -10.03 48.29 17.43
N ALA A 5 -10.13 49.08 16.35
CA ALA A 5 -10.64 48.61 15.07
C ALA A 5 -9.67 47.64 14.39
N VAL A 6 -8.35 47.87 14.50
CA VAL A 6 -7.33 46.97 13.92
C VAL A 6 -7.29 45.62 14.64
N ILE A 7 -7.41 45.59 15.97
CA ILE A 7 -7.44 44.34 16.74
C ILE A 7 -8.68 43.49 16.38
N VAL A 8 -9.85 44.13 16.22
CA VAL A 8 -11.08 43.44 15.83
C VAL A 8 -10.98 42.89 14.40
N LEU A 9 -10.37 43.64 13.47
CA LEU A 9 -10.16 43.20 12.08
C LEU A 9 -9.18 42.03 11.99
N VAL A 10 -8.07 42.06 12.73
CA VAL A 10 -7.09 40.96 12.76
C VAL A 10 -7.68 39.72 13.43
N ALA A 11 -8.38 39.86 14.55
CA ALA A 11 -9.08 38.75 15.19
C ALA A 11 -10.18 38.16 14.29
N GLY A 12 -10.93 39.02 13.60
CA GLY A 12 -11.93 38.61 12.61
C GLY A 12 -11.32 37.85 11.43
N ILE A 13 -10.20 38.31 10.88
CA ILE A 13 -9.48 37.63 9.79
C ILE A 13 -8.91 36.29 10.28
N VAL A 14 -8.33 36.22 11.48
CA VAL A 14 -7.80 34.96 12.04
C VAL A 14 -8.92 33.95 12.31
N VAL A 15 -10.06 34.39 12.82
CA VAL A 15 -11.25 33.54 13.03
C VAL A 15 -11.82 33.09 11.69
N VAL A 16 -11.94 33.99 10.70
CA VAL A 16 -12.39 33.61 9.35
C VAL A 16 -11.42 32.62 8.73
N VAL A 17 -10.10 32.84 8.77
CA VAL A 17 -9.10 31.90 8.25
C VAL A 17 -9.11 30.58 9.03
N ALA A 18 -9.36 30.57 10.34
CA ALA A 18 -9.49 29.33 11.10
C ALA A 18 -10.78 28.57 10.78
N LEU A 19 -11.88 29.29 10.46
CA LEU A 19 -13.17 28.72 10.09
C LEU A 19 -13.28 28.38 8.59
N THR A 20 -12.45 28.96 7.73
CA THR A 20 -12.41 28.72 6.27
C THR A 20 -11.18 27.97 5.80
N ARG A 21 -10.25 27.62 6.70
CA ARG A 21 -9.27 26.56 6.44
C ARG A 21 -10.04 25.26 6.34
N ASP A 22 -10.48 24.94 5.13
CA ASP A 22 -10.60 23.56 4.73
C ASP A 22 -9.30 22.89 5.16
N SER A 23 -9.41 21.94 6.08
CA SER A 23 -8.27 21.10 6.43
C SER A 23 -7.76 20.55 5.12
N VAL A 24 -6.55 20.94 4.69
CA VAL A 24 -5.97 20.47 3.43
C VAL A 24 -6.03 18.95 3.50
N ARG A 25 -6.95 18.36 2.73
CA ARG A 25 -7.27 16.94 2.76
C ARG A 25 -6.16 16.22 2.00
N THR A 26 -5.02 16.01 2.66
CA THR A 26 -3.89 15.31 2.06
C THR A 26 -4.31 13.87 1.73
N PRO A 27 -4.11 13.40 0.49
CA PRO A 27 -4.28 11.99 0.12
C PRO A 27 -3.41 11.10 0.99
N GLY A 28 -3.95 10.00 1.48
CA GLY A 28 -3.18 9.10 2.33
C GLY A 28 -3.88 7.80 2.64
N CYS A 29 -3.07 6.78 2.87
CA CYS A 29 -3.48 5.47 3.31
C CYS A 29 -2.90 5.18 4.69
N THR A 30 -3.74 4.73 5.62
CA THR A 30 -3.36 4.44 7.00
C THR A 30 -3.61 2.98 7.31
N VAL A 31 -2.59 2.30 7.83
CA VAL A 31 -2.72 0.97 8.43
C VAL A 31 -2.82 1.14 9.94
N ALA A 32 -3.89 0.64 10.54
CA ALA A 32 -4.10 0.63 11.98
C ALA A 32 -4.41 -0.79 12.47
N LEU A 33 -3.52 -1.34 13.31
CA LEU A 33 -3.73 -2.64 13.95
C LEU A 33 -4.40 -2.47 15.32
N PRO A 34 -5.23 -3.43 15.78
CA PRO A 34 -5.82 -3.39 17.11
C PRO A 34 -4.78 -3.60 18.23
N GLY A 35 -4.85 -2.81 19.33
CA GLY A 35 -3.96 -2.87 20.49
C GLY A 35 -3.98 -1.60 21.38
N ASP A 36 -3.25 -1.60 22.51
CA ASP A 36 -3.27 -0.56 23.57
C ASP A 36 -2.59 0.79 23.23
N ASP A 37 -2.13 0.97 22.01
CA ASP A 37 -1.77 2.28 21.43
C ASP A 37 -1.84 2.08 19.90
N PRO A 38 -2.70 2.76 19.13
CA PRO A 38 -2.79 2.50 17.72
C PRO A 38 -1.47 2.90 17.06
N SER A 39 -0.61 1.93 16.78
CA SER A 39 0.52 2.08 15.86
C SER A 39 -0.06 2.25 14.45
N ALA A 40 -0.58 3.44 14.19
CA ALA A 40 -1.12 3.83 12.91
C ALA A 40 0.03 4.34 12.04
N TYR A 41 0.24 3.71 10.90
CA TYR A 41 1.26 4.13 9.94
C TYR A 41 0.59 4.68 8.71
N THR A 42 0.95 5.91 8.35
CA THR A 42 0.36 6.61 7.20
C THR A 42 1.37 6.73 6.07
N PHE A 43 0.90 6.45 4.86
CA PHE A 43 1.65 6.43 3.62
C PHE A 43 0.89 7.20 2.53
N THR A 44 1.57 7.60 1.47
CA THR A 44 0.90 8.13 0.29
C THR A 44 0.15 7.02 -0.46
N PRO A 45 -0.84 7.35 -1.30
CA PRO A 45 -1.46 6.37 -2.19
C PRO A 45 -0.45 5.63 -3.08
N GLU A 46 0.56 6.31 -3.62
CA GLU A 46 1.65 5.70 -4.40
C GLU A 46 2.40 4.63 -3.60
N GLN A 47 2.77 4.93 -2.36
CA GLN A 47 3.49 4.00 -1.49
C GLN A 47 2.63 2.77 -1.16
N MET A 48 1.35 2.97 -0.86
CA MET A 48 0.43 1.88 -0.54
C MET A 48 0.11 1.02 -1.76
N ASN A 49 0.03 1.64 -2.94
CA ASN A 49 -0.11 0.94 -4.22
C ASN A 49 1.04 -0.05 -4.43
N ASN A 50 2.28 0.39 -4.23
CA ASN A 50 3.45 -0.46 -4.38
C ASN A 50 3.52 -1.53 -3.27
N ALA A 51 3.17 -1.19 -2.03
CA ALA A 51 3.11 -2.14 -0.92
C ALA A 51 2.08 -3.26 -1.16
N ALA A 52 0.93 -2.91 -1.74
CA ALA A 52 -0.12 -3.86 -2.13
C ALA A 52 0.40 -4.87 -3.17
N THR A 53 1.10 -4.38 -4.21
CA THR A 53 1.70 -5.25 -5.23
C THR A 53 2.77 -6.17 -4.64
N ILE A 54 3.71 -5.65 -3.85
CA ILE A 54 4.77 -6.45 -3.20
C ILE A 54 4.17 -7.57 -2.34
N SER A 55 3.13 -7.25 -1.57
CA SER A 55 2.48 -8.20 -0.66
C SER A 55 1.68 -9.24 -1.44
N ALA A 56 0.94 -8.82 -2.48
CA ALA A 56 0.18 -9.71 -3.35
C ALA A 56 1.07 -10.74 -4.06
N VAL A 57 2.22 -10.29 -4.61
CA VAL A 57 3.18 -11.19 -5.26
C VAL A 57 3.71 -12.24 -4.28
N GLY A 58 4.02 -11.86 -3.04
CA GLY A 58 4.45 -12.80 -2.00
C GLY A 58 3.39 -13.88 -1.74
N THR A 59 2.13 -13.48 -1.62
CA THR A 59 1.00 -14.42 -1.50
C THR A 59 0.87 -15.32 -2.72
N LYS A 60 0.97 -14.77 -3.94
CA LYS A 60 0.89 -15.53 -5.19
C LYS A 60 1.96 -16.61 -5.27
N LEU A 61 3.14 -16.35 -4.72
CA LEU A 61 4.25 -17.30 -4.63
C LEU A 61 4.09 -18.30 -3.46
N GLY A 62 3.02 -18.20 -2.66
CA GLY A 62 2.78 -19.08 -1.52
C GLY A 62 3.64 -18.78 -0.29
N LEU A 63 4.22 -17.59 -0.21
CA LEU A 63 5.15 -17.22 0.85
C LEU A 63 4.43 -16.76 2.13
N PRO A 64 5.00 -17.06 3.32
CA PRO A 64 4.45 -16.59 4.59
C PRO A 64 4.56 -15.07 4.73
N ALA A 65 3.74 -14.48 5.61
CA ALA A 65 3.74 -13.04 5.90
C ALA A 65 5.10 -12.48 6.37
N HIS A 66 5.97 -13.36 6.89
CA HIS A 66 7.36 -13.03 7.17
C HIS A 66 8.09 -12.52 5.92
N ALA A 67 7.92 -13.19 4.77
CA ALA A 67 8.55 -12.78 3.50
C ALA A 67 8.11 -11.37 3.09
N ALA A 68 6.79 -11.10 3.14
CA ALA A 68 6.25 -9.77 2.84
C ALA A 68 6.82 -8.70 3.79
N THR A 69 7.00 -9.02 5.08
CA THR A 69 7.64 -8.12 6.03
C THR A 69 9.09 -7.80 5.62
N VAL A 70 9.87 -8.82 5.22
CA VAL A 70 11.26 -8.63 4.74
C VAL A 70 11.30 -7.76 3.49
N ALA A 71 10.44 -8.03 2.51
CA ALA A 71 10.38 -7.26 1.27
C ALA A 71 9.95 -5.80 1.51
N LEU A 72 8.91 -5.57 2.31
CA LEU A 72 8.42 -4.22 2.62
C LEU A 72 9.44 -3.40 3.42
N ALA A 73 10.12 -4.00 4.40
CA ALA A 73 11.20 -3.33 5.13
C ALA A 73 12.37 -2.99 4.21
N THR A 74 12.69 -3.88 3.27
CA THR A 74 13.70 -3.65 2.23
C THR A 74 13.32 -2.44 1.37
N VAL A 75 12.14 -2.44 0.76
CA VAL A 75 11.72 -1.36 -0.14
C VAL A 75 11.54 -0.03 0.61
N LEU A 76 11.11 -0.05 1.87
CA LEU A 76 11.09 1.15 2.71
C LEU A 76 12.49 1.74 2.89
N GLN A 77 13.50 0.90 3.10
CA GLN A 77 14.87 1.35 3.22
C GLN A 77 15.42 1.86 1.88
N GLU A 78 15.25 1.09 0.80
CA GLU A 78 15.85 1.34 -0.51
C GLU A 78 15.24 2.53 -1.25
N SER A 79 13.90 2.64 -1.25
CA SER A 79 13.19 3.62 -2.08
C SER A 79 12.06 4.34 -1.37
N LYS A 80 11.83 4.05 -0.09
CA LYS A 80 10.67 4.56 0.67
C LYS A 80 9.35 4.18 0.01
N LEU A 81 9.24 2.94 -0.53
CA LEU A 81 8.07 2.44 -1.27
C LEU A 81 7.76 3.17 -2.58
N ARG A 82 8.76 3.76 -3.23
CA ARG A 82 8.58 4.48 -4.50
C ARG A 82 9.28 3.74 -5.64
N ASN A 83 8.62 3.63 -6.78
CA ASN A 83 9.22 2.97 -7.94
C ASN A 83 10.11 3.98 -8.69
N LEU A 84 11.38 4.07 -8.29
CA LEU A 84 12.26 5.14 -8.74
C LEU A 84 12.81 4.91 -10.15
N GLU A 85 12.89 5.96 -10.94
CA GLU A 85 13.51 5.94 -12.27
C GLU A 85 15.02 5.60 -12.20
N GLY A 86 15.69 5.99 -11.12
CA GLY A 86 17.12 5.73 -10.90
C GLY A 86 17.54 6.05 -9.47
N GLY A 87 18.80 5.72 -9.14
CA GLY A 87 19.41 5.94 -7.85
C GLY A 87 20.93 5.84 -7.91
N ASP A 88 21.55 5.19 -6.92
CA ASP A 88 23.00 5.00 -6.92
C ASP A 88 23.45 4.14 -8.12
N ARG A 89 24.46 4.60 -8.86
CA ARG A 89 24.97 3.95 -10.09
C ARG A 89 23.85 3.68 -11.11
N ASP A 90 23.57 2.42 -11.40
CA ASP A 90 22.50 1.94 -12.30
C ASP A 90 21.34 1.28 -11.52
N SER A 91 21.23 1.53 -10.21
CA SER A 91 20.07 1.07 -9.43
C SER A 91 18.78 1.72 -9.92
N VAL A 92 17.72 0.94 -10.03
CA VAL A 92 16.38 1.41 -10.40
C VAL A 92 15.30 0.68 -9.60
N GLY A 93 14.08 1.23 -9.63
CA GLY A 93 12.88 0.59 -9.14
C GLY A 93 12.76 0.50 -7.62
N LEU A 94 11.80 -0.30 -7.16
CA LEU A 94 11.41 -0.41 -5.75
C LEU A 94 12.55 -0.86 -4.83
N PHE A 95 13.29 -1.89 -5.24
CA PHE A 95 14.34 -2.51 -4.43
C PHE A 95 15.74 -1.90 -4.69
N GLN A 96 15.83 -0.85 -5.52
CA GLN A 96 17.10 -0.25 -5.95
C GLN A 96 18.14 -1.27 -6.43
N GLN A 97 17.66 -2.26 -7.18
CA GLN A 97 18.47 -3.34 -7.74
C GLN A 97 19.18 -2.88 -9.01
N ARG A 98 20.32 -3.51 -9.32
CA ARG A 98 21.22 -3.10 -10.40
C ARG A 98 21.21 -4.09 -11.57
N PRO A 99 20.92 -3.66 -12.81
CA PRO A 99 21.09 -4.48 -14.00
C PRO A 99 22.50 -5.06 -14.13
N SER A 100 23.52 -4.26 -13.85
CA SER A 100 24.93 -4.69 -13.89
C SER A 100 25.29 -5.78 -12.86
N GLN A 101 24.44 -6.06 -11.88
CA GLN A 101 24.60 -7.15 -10.91
C GLN A 101 23.74 -8.38 -11.24
N GLY A 102 23.11 -8.41 -12.41
CA GLY A 102 22.35 -9.56 -12.88
C GLY A 102 20.97 -9.70 -12.24
N TRP A 103 20.36 -8.59 -11.80
CA TRP A 103 18.98 -8.59 -11.30
C TRP A 103 17.92 -8.56 -12.41
N GLY A 104 18.30 -8.16 -13.63
CA GLY A 104 17.40 -8.03 -14.77
C GLY A 104 17.70 -6.78 -15.59
N THR A 105 16.91 -6.53 -16.63
CA THR A 105 16.98 -5.28 -17.41
C THR A 105 16.33 -4.11 -16.66
N ILE A 106 16.62 -2.86 -17.05
CA ILE A 106 15.98 -1.67 -16.46
C ILE A 106 14.45 -1.75 -16.53
N ALA A 107 13.91 -2.19 -17.68
CA ALA A 107 12.46 -2.32 -17.86
C ALA A 107 11.85 -3.33 -16.89
N GLN A 108 12.52 -4.48 -16.70
CA GLN A 108 12.09 -5.50 -15.75
C GLN A 108 12.18 -5.00 -14.29
N LEU A 109 13.26 -4.32 -13.91
CA LEU A 109 13.43 -3.83 -12.54
C LEU A 109 12.48 -2.67 -12.18
N ARG A 110 11.93 -1.99 -13.19
CA ARG A 110 10.87 -0.99 -13.03
C ARG A 110 9.47 -1.59 -13.03
N ASP A 111 9.31 -2.86 -13.35
CA ASP A 111 8.05 -3.58 -13.15
C ASP A 111 7.99 -4.07 -11.70
N PRO A 112 7.06 -3.55 -10.86
CA PRO A 112 6.93 -3.98 -9.48
C PRO A 112 6.70 -5.48 -9.28
N VAL A 113 5.99 -6.13 -10.21
CA VAL A 113 5.70 -7.57 -10.12
C VAL A 113 6.98 -8.36 -10.35
N TYR A 114 7.75 -8.02 -11.38
CA TYR A 114 9.04 -8.65 -11.65
C TYR A 114 10.02 -8.42 -10.50
N ALA A 115 10.21 -7.16 -10.07
CA ALA A 115 11.19 -6.83 -9.04
C ALA A 115 10.88 -7.52 -7.69
N ALA A 116 9.60 -7.60 -7.31
CA ALA A 116 9.18 -8.35 -6.12
C ALA A 116 9.42 -9.86 -6.29
N THR A 117 9.09 -10.43 -7.45
CA THR A 117 9.32 -11.85 -7.74
C THR A 117 10.81 -12.21 -7.62
N GLU A 118 11.69 -11.45 -8.28
CA GLU A 118 13.15 -11.65 -8.19
C GLU A 118 13.69 -11.52 -6.76
N PHE A 119 13.16 -10.58 -5.97
CA PHE A 119 13.53 -10.44 -4.57
C PHE A 119 13.18 -11.70 -3.77
N TYR A 120 11.93 -12.18 -3.90
CA TYR A 120 11.46 -13.35 -3.19
C TYR A 120 12.20 -14.64 -3.61
N GLU A 121 12.45 -14.84 -4.91
CA GLU A 121 13.20 -15.99 -5.39
C GLU A 121 14.65 -16.04 -4.85
N LYS A 122 15.23 -14.88 -4.52
CA LYS A 122 16.55 -14.82 -3.87
C LYS A 122 16.47 -14.97 -2.36
N LEU A 123 15.40 -14.47 -1.73
CA LEU A 123 15.12 -14.71 -0.31
C LEU A 123 15.02 -16.21 -0.02
N GLU A 124 14.27 -16.96 -0.83
CA GLU A 124 14.10 -18.41 -0.66
C GLU A 124 15.40 -19.23 -0.81
N LYS A 125 16.41 -18.67 -1.47
CA LYS A 125 17.73 -19.29 -1.61
C LYS A 125 18.62 -19.11 -0.37
N LEU A 126 18.22 -18.27 0.58
CA LEU A 126 18.95 -18.08 1.82
C LEU A 126 18.60 -19.19 2.83
N PRO A 127 19.59 -19.91 3.39
CA PRO A 127 19.32 -20.94 4.39
C PRO A 127 18.62 -20.38 5.64
N GLY A 128 17.47 -20.96 6.00
CA GLY A 128 16.73 -20.65 7.23
C GLY A 128 16.07 -19.27 7.25
N TRP A 129 15.90 -18.64 6.10
CA TRP A 129 15.38 -17.27 5.95
C TRP A 129 14.04 -17.05 6.66
N GLU A 130 13.21 -18.08 6.77
CA GLU A 130 11.88 -18.05 7.38
C GLU A 130 11.91 -17.63 8.86
N THR A 131 13.06 -17.80 9.51
CA THR A 131 13.26 -17.54 10.94
C THR A 131 14.31 -16.47 11.21
N LEU A 132 14.99 -15.97 10.17
CA LEU A 132 15.99 -14.93 10.34
C LEU A 132 15.31 -13.64 10.83
N PRO A 133 16.01 -12.83 11.66
CA PRO A 133 15.58 -11.46 11.89
C PRO A 133 15.41 -10.73 10.56
N ILE A 134 14.40 -9.87 10.46
CA ILE A 134 14.02 -9.19 9.20
C ILE A 134 15.21 -8.49 8.56
N THR A 135 16.01 -7.79 9.36
CA THR A 135 17.21 -7.08 8.90
C THR A 135 18.28 -8.03 8.35
N VAL A 136 18.40 -9.24 8.91
CA VAL A 136 19.38 -10.25 8.47
C VAL A 136 18.95 -10.87 7.15
N ALA A 137 17.66 -11.19 7.01
CA ALA A 137 17.09 -11.68 5.75
C ALA A 137 17.21 -10.63 4.63
N ALA A 138 16.80 -9.39 4.89
CA ALA A 138 16.90 -8.27 3.94
C ALA A 138 18.34 -8.03 3.50
N GLN A 139 19.26 -7.96 4.45
CA GLN A 139 20.69 -7.81 4.16
C GLN A 139 21.27 -9.02 3.41
N GLY A 140 20.83 -10.24 3.71
CA GLY A 140 21.27 -11.45 3.01
C GLY A 140 20.93 -11.41 1.51
N VAL A 141 19.78 -10.84 1.16
CA VAL A 141 19.33 -10.66 -0.23
C VAL A 141 20.03 -9.48 -0.90
N GLN A 142 19.96 -8.28 -0.29
CA GLN A 142 20.43 -7.04 -0.90
C GLN A 142 21.95 -6.86 -0.85
N ARG A 143 22.60 -7.41 0.19
CA ARG A 143 24.04 -7.27 0.46
C ARG A 143 24.49 -5.80 0.46
N SER A 144 23.73 -4.94 1.16
CA SER A 144 24.00 -3.50 1.25
C SER A 144 25.26 -3.18 2.07
N GLY A 145 25.75 -1.94 1.98
CA GLY A 145 26.85 -1.45 2.82
C GLY A 145 26.46 -1.05 4.25
N VAL A 146 25.17 -1.11 4.62
CA VAL A 146 24.63 -0.64 5.91
C VAL A 146 23.63 -1.65 6.52
N PRO A 147 24.11 -2.82 7.00
CA PRO A 147 23.26 -3.96 7.38
C PRO A 147 22.11 -3.68 8.36
N ASP A 148 22.31 -2.77 9.32
CA ASP A 148 21.34 -2.51 10.39
C ASP A 148 20.25 -1.51 9.99
N ALA A 149 20.35 -0.90 8.80
CA ALA A 149 19.44 0.16 8.37
C ALA A 149 18.01 -0.33 8.12
N TYR A 150 17.80 -1.63 7.90
CA TYR A 150 16.46 -2.20 7.68
C TYR A 150 15.63 -2.30 8.96
N ALA A 151 16.27 -2.49 10.13
CA ALA A 151 15.59 -2.73 11.40
C ALA A 151 14.62 -1.60 11.79
N GLN A 152 14.92 -0.35 11.42
CA GLN A 152 14.06 0.81 11.72
C GLN A 152 12.69 0.76 11.04
N TRP A 153 12.56 -0.02 9.96
CA TRP A 153 11.33 -0.13 9.15
C TRP A 153 10.47 -1.33 9.52
N GLU A 154 10.97 -2.19 10.41
CA GLU A 154 10.30 -3.43 10.79
C GLU A 154 8.88 -3.22 11.34
N PRO A 155 8.61 -2.26 12.23
CA PRO A 155 7.25 -2.06 12.76
C PRO A 155 6.23 -1.73 11.66
N GLN A 156 6.57 -0.80 10.76
CA GLN A 156 5.73 -0.40 9.63
C GLN A 156 5.52 -1.55 8.64
N ALA A 157 6.59 -2.29 8.34
CA ALA A 157 6.55 -3.42 7.42
C ALA A 157 5.67 -4.56 7.96
N ARG A 158 5.77 -4.87 9.26
CA ARG A 158 4.91 -5.85 9.93
C ARG A 158 3.45 -5.43 9.89
N ALA A 159 3.17 -4.16 10.15
CA ALA A 159 1.81 -3.63 10.10
C ALA A 159 1.18 -3.79 8.71
N MET A 160 1.90 -3.38 7.66
CA MET A 160 1.44 -3.57 6.28
C MET A 160 1.27 -5.05 5.93
N ALA A 161 2.24 -5.91 6.24
CA ALA A 161 2.16 -7.35 5.94
C ALA A 161 0.96 -8.02 6.63
N ALA A 162 0.65 -7.63 7.88
CA ALA A 162 -0.51 -8.14 8.61
C ALA A 162 -1.85 -7.58 8.11
N ALA A 163 -1.87 -6.39 7.50
CA ALA A 163 -3.06 -5.90 6.82
C ALA A 163 -3.27 -6.65 5.50
N PHE A 164 -2.22 -6.79 4.69
CA PHE A 164 -2.29 -7.41 3.36
C PHE A 164 -2.47 -8.93 3.39
N ASN A 165 -2.10 -9.63 4.46
CA ASN A 165 -2.40 -11.06 4.59
C ASN A 165 -3.83 -11.34 5.11
N GLY A 166 -4.63 -10.30 5.36
CA GLY A 166 -6.00 -10.42 5.85
C GLY A 166 -6.14 -10.82 7.32
N GLN A 167 -5.07 -10.72 8.13
CA GLN A 167 -5.09 -11.05 9.56
C GLN A 167 -5.97 -10.09 10.35
N PHE A 168 -6.02 -8.82 9.96
CA PHE A 168 -6.79 -7.79 10.64
C PHE A 168 -7.86 -7.19 9.72
N PRO A 169 -9.16 -7.52 9.95
CA PRO A 169 -10.27 -6.94 9.22
C PRO A 169 -10.25 -5.42 9.20
N ALA A 170 -10.47 -4.82 8.02
CA ALA A 170 -10.57 -3.37 7.83
C ALA A 170 -9.37 -2.55 8.36
N ALA A 171 -8.19 -3.16 8.48
CA ALA A 171 -7.01 -2.50 9.05
C ALA A 171 -6.40 -1.41 8.14
N LEU A 172 -6.65 -1.46 6.83
CA LEU A 172 -6.21 -0.45 5.87
C LEU A 172 -7.36 0.46 5.46
N THR A 173 -7.16 1.77 5.58
CA THR A 173 -8.01 2.79 4.99
C THR A 173 -7.21 3.66 4.04
N CYS A 174 -7.82 4.12 2.96
CA CYS A 174 -7.27 5.14 2.07
C CYS A 174 -8.29 6.25 1.90
N ARG A 175 -7.87 7.51 1.94
CA ARG A 175 -8.76 8.68 1.91
C ARG A 175 -8.23 9.79 1.01
N ASN A 176 -9.14 10.65 0.57
CA ASN A 176 -8.85 11.80 -0.29
C ASN A 176 -8.10 11.40 -1.57
N LEU A 177 -8.47 10.24 -2.16
CA LEU A 177 -7.83 9.71 -3.35
C LEU A 177 -8.20 10.52 -4.60
N THR A 178 -7.27 10.62 -5.54
CA THR A 178 -7.56 11.12 -6.90
C THR A 178 -7.58 9.92 -7.83
N LEU A 179 -8.74 9.25 -7.90
CA LEU A 179 -8.88 8.01 -8.66
C LEU A 179 -8.51 8.20 -10.14
N ALA A 180 -7.63 7.34 -10.64
CA ALA A 180 -7.33 7.25 -12.06
C ALA A 180 -8.54 6.72 -12.85
N ALA A 181 -8.46 6.81 -14.18
CA ALA A 181 -9.38 6.08 -15.04
C ALA A 181 -9.33 4.57 -14.71
N PRO A 182 -10.47 3.86 -14.76
CA PRO A 182 -10.52 2.45 -14.39
C PRO A 182 -9.57 1.63 -15.27
N ALA A 183 -8.63 0.93 -14.63
CA ALA A 183 -7.70 0.03 -15.28
C ALA A 183 -8.29 -1.39 -15.39
N ASP A 184 -7.61 -2.27 -16.13
CA ASP A 184 -7.98 -3.70 -16.20
C ASP A 184 -7.67 -4.40 -14.87
N LEU A 185 -8.70 -4.44 -14.02
CA LEU A 185 -8.64 -5.04 -12.69
C LEU A 185 -8.33 -6.54 -12.75
N ALA A 186 -8.89 -7.26 -13.73
CA ALA A 186 -8.71 -8.70 -13.85
C ALA A 186 -7.26 -9.04 -14.25
N ALA A 187 -6.67 -8.26 -15.16
CA ALA A 187 -5.27 -8.41 -15.53
C ALA A 187 -4.33 -8.11 -14.35
N ALA A 188 -4.56 -7.00 -13.62
CA ALA A 188 -3.78 -6.65 -12.45
C ALA A 188 -3.85 -7.73 -11.36
N ALA A 189 -5.05 -8.21 -11.05
CA ALA A 189 -5.27 -9.27 -10.06
C ALA A 189 -4.60 -10.59 -10.48
N THR A 190 -4.67 -10.95 -11.76
CA THR A 190 -3.99 -12.15 -12.27
C THR A 190 -2.46 -12.04 -12.17
N ALA A 191 -1.92 -10.87 -12.49
CA ALA A 191 -0.48 -10.60 -12.43
C ALA A 191 0.03 -10.62 -10.97
N GLU A 192 -0.70 -9.98 -10.05
CA GLU A 192 -0.25 -9.76 -8.67
C GLU A 192 -0.68 -10.86 -7.71
N LEU A 193 -1.96 -11.27 -7.74
CA LEU A 193 -2.56 -12.24 -6.81
C LEU A 193 -2.65 -13.66 -7.38
N GLY A 194 -2.48 -13.83 -8.69
CA GLY A 194 -2.63 -15.13 -9.36
C GLY A 194 -4.08 -15.55 -9.59
N THR A 195 -5.05 -14.64 -9.42
CA THR A 195 -6.48 -14.88 -9.63
C THR A 195 -7.17 -13.60 -10.10
N SER A 196 -8.21 -13.74 -10.91
CA SER A 196 -9.13 -12.64 -11.26
C SER A 196 -10.44 -12.66 -10.47
N ARG A 197 -10.66 -13.68 -9.64
CA ARG A 197 -11.88 -13.81 -8.82
C ARG A 197 -11.78 -12.92 -7.59
N LEU A 198 -12.25 -11.69 -7.73
CA LEU A 198 -12.30 -10.65 -6.69
C LEU A 198 -13.74 -10.33 -6.23
N SER A 199 -14.66 -11.27 -6.39
CA SER A 199 -16.05 -11.12 -5.95
C SER A 199 -16.71 -12.43 -5.56
N GLY A 200 -17.79 -12.34 -4.80
CA GLY A 200 -18.53 -13.47 -4.26
C GLY A 200 -17.92 -14.05 -2.98
N PRO A 201 -18.26 -15.30 -2.63
CA PRO A 201 -17.84 -15.89 -1.36
C PRO A 201 -16.34 -16.21 -1.35
N HIS A 202 -15.67 -15.87 -0.25
CA HIS A 202 -14.27 -16.18 0.03
C HIS A 202 -14.08 -16.59 1.50
N PRO A 203 -13.07 -17.43 1.81
CA PRO A 203 -12.63 -17.61 3.19
C PRO A 203 -12.28 -16.27 3.85
N PRO A 204 -12.61 -16.05 5.14
CA PRO A 204 -12.47 -14.73 5.77
C PRO A 204 -11.11 -14.05 5.58
N ALA A 205 -10.01 -14.76 5.85
CA ALA A 205 -8.66 -14.21 5.68
C ALA A 205 -8.36 -13.84 4.22
N GLN A 206 -8.76 -14.70 3.27
CA GLN A 206 -8.55 -14.44 1.84
C GLN A 206 -9.40 -13.26 1.35
N GLY A 207 -10.66 -13.16 1.77
CA GLY A 207 -11.52 -12.04 1.40
C GLY A 207 -11.02 -10.71 1.96
N TRP A 208 -10.51 -10.68 3.19
CA TRP A 208 -9.89 -9.48 3.76
C TRP A 208 -8.57 -9.12 3.08
N MET A 209 -7.76 -10.10 2.69
CA MET A 209 -6.57 -9.88 1.86
C MET A 209 -6.93 -9.21 0.53
N TYR A 210 -7.93 -9.72 -0.20
CA TYR A 210 -8.37 -9.12 -1.46
C TYR A 210 -8.99 -7.74 -1.27
N ALA A 211 -9.83 -7.56 -0.24
CA ALA A 211 -10.40 -6.26 0.09
C ALA A 211 -9.33 -5.22 0.42
N THR A 212 -8.31 -5.59 1.21
CA THR A 212 -7.18 -4.71 1.54
C THR A 212 -6.32 -4.41 0.31
N TRP A 213 -6.06 -5.39 -0.56
CA TRP A 213 -5.36 -5.15 -1.83
C TRP A 213 -6.13 -4.15 -2.72
N LEU A 214 -7.46 -4.32 -2.84
CA LEU A 214 -8.33 -3.40 -3.59
C LEU A 214 -8.27 -1.97 -3.05
N VAL A 215 -8.33 -1.79 -1.73
CA VAL A 215 -8.22 -0.46 -1.10
C VAL A 215 -6.82 0.14 -1.32
N GLY A 216 -5.75 -0.65 -1.19
CA GLY A 216 -4.39 -0.18 -1.40
C GLY A 216 -4.08 0.19 -2.85
N ARG A 217 -4.73 -0.46 -3.82
CA ARG A 217 -4.61 -0.19 -5.27
C ARG A 217 -5.67 0.77 -5.80
N ALA A 218 -6.56 1.27 -4.92
CA ALA A 218 -7.79 1.94 -5.33
C ALA A 218 -7.57 3.12 -6.28
N GLU A 219 -6.57 3.96 -5.99
CA GLU A 219 -6.24 5.12 -6.82
C GLU A 219 -5.81 4.70 -8.23
N ALA A 220 -4.91 3.72 -8.35
CA ALA A 220 -4.38 3.28 -9.63
C ALA A 220 -5.36 2.45 -10.46
N LEU A 221 -6.29 1.75 -9.80
CA LEU A 221 -7.28 0.88 -10.46
C LEU A 221 -8.64 1.55 -10.65
N GLY A 222 -8.84 2.77 -10.14
CA GLY A 222 -10.13 3.45 -10.18
C GLY A 222 -11.21 2.76 -9.34
N VAL A 223 -10.84 2.05 -8.27
CA VAL A 223 -11.79 1.40 -7.35
C VAL A 223 -12.32 2.43 -6.36
N ASP A 224 -13.63 2.64 -6.30
CA ASP A 224 -14.27 3.65 -5.46
C ASP A 224 -15.12 3.05 -4.33
N LYS A 225 -15.43 1.75 -4.38
CA LYS A 225 -16.14 1.02 -3.32
C LYS A 225 -15.61 -0.40 -3.20
N VAL A 226 -15.43 -0.87 -1.97
CA VAL A 226 -15.12 -2.25 -1.63
C VAL A 226 -15.99 -2.66 -0.44
N SER A 227 -16.64 -3.82 -0.51
CA SER A 227 -17.44 -4.34 0.60
C SER A 227 -17.13 -5.80 0.86
N PHE A 228 -16.99 -6.18 2.13
CA PHE A 228 -16.75 -7.56 2.56
C PHE A 228 -17.14 -7.74 4.03
N ALA A 229 -17.70 -8.91 4.39
CA ALA A 229 -18.01 -9.28 5.76
C ALA A 229 -18.79 -8.21 6.56
N GLY A 230 -19.84 -7.65 5.95
CA GLY A 230 -20.71 -6.64 6.56
C GLY A 230 -20.10 -5.23 6.66
N ARG A 231 -18.95 -4.99 6.03
CA ARG A 231 -18.27 -3.69 6.04
C ARG A 231 -18.06 -3.17 4.63
N THR A 232 -18.08 -1.86 4.51
CA THR A 232 -17.87 -1.14 3.25
C THR A 232 -16.88 -0.01 3.43
N TRP A 233 -15.89 0.05 2.54
CA TRP A 233 -15.05 1.21 2.32
C TRP A 233 -15.46 1.93 1.04
N THR A 234 -15.44 3.26 1.07
CA THR A 234 -15.63 4.09 -0.14
C THR A 234 -14.52 5.11 -0.27
N ALA A 235 -14.13 5.45 -1.50
CA ALA A 235 -13.14 6.50 -1.76
C ALA A 235 -13.60 7.88 -1.28
N GLU A 236 -14.91 8.12 -1.25
CA GLU A 236 -15.53 9.35 -0.74
C GLU A 236 -15.35 9.51 0.78
N SER A 237 -15.69 8.48 1.56
CA SER A 237 -15.57 8.52 3.02
C SER A 237 -14.11 8.31 3.47
N GLY A 238 -13.37 7.51 2.71
CA GLY A 238 -12.03 7.07 3.02
C GLY A 238 -11.93 6.17 4.25
N ALA A 239 -13.04 5.60 4.72
CA ALA A 239 -13.11 4.80 5.93
C ALA A 239 -14.01 3.57 5.74
N TRP A 240 -13.81 2.54 6.56
CA TRP A 240 -14.71 1.40 6.65
C TRP A 240 -15.90 1.74 7.55
N ALA A 241 -17.11 1.44 7.09
CA ALA A 241 -18.34 1.53 7.86
C ALA A 241 -19.05 0.17 7.90
N GLU A 242 -19.78 -0.10 8.99
CA GLU A 242 -20.69 -1.25 9.05
C GLU A 242 -21.85 -1.01 8.07
N GLU A 243 -22.06 -1.95 7.17
CA GLU A 243 -23.15 -1.96 6.18
C GLU A 243 -23.74 -3.37 6.14
N PRO A 244 -24.78 -3.67 6.95
CA PRO A 244 -25.39 -5.01 6.97
C PRO A 244 -25.88 -5.48 5.60
N ALA A 245 -26.22 -4.55 4.70
CA ALA A 245 -26.63 -4.83 3.34
C ALA A 245 -25.48 -5.31 2.42
N ALA A 246 -24.22 -5.05 2.78
CA ALA A 246 -23.05 -5.50 2.01
C ALA A 246 -22.88 -7.03 1.98
N GLY A 247 -23.58 -7.75 2.87
CA GLY A 247 -23.51 -9.20 2.96
C GLY A 247 -22.15 -9.72 3.43
N GLN A 248 -21.93 -11.03 3.28
CA GLN A 248 -20.67 -11.70 3.68
C GLN A 248 -19.65 -11.83 2.54
N ASP A 249 -20.10 -11.60 1.30
CA ASP A 249 -19.32 -11.82 0.09
C ASP A 249 -18.50 -10.59 -0.27
N LEU A 250 -17.39 -10.81 -0.99
CA LEU A 250 -16.59 -9.71 -1.50
C LEU A 250 -17.32 -9.07 -2.68
N SER A 251 -17.40 -7.75 -2.68
CA SER A 251 -17.92 -6.95 -3.78
C SER A 251 -17.09 -5.67 -3.93
N LEU A 252 -17.05 -5.13 -5.15
CA LEU A 252 -16.35 -3.89 -5.46
C LEU A 252 -17.05 -3.13 -6.58
N HIS A 253 -16.75 -1.85 -6.70
CA HIS A 253 -17.11 -1.01 -7.83
C HIS A 253 -15.86 -0.26 -8.33
N GLN A 254 -15.77 -0.09 -9.65
CA GLN A 254 -14.80 0.80 -10.29
C GLN A 254 -15.56 1.98 -10.88
N THR A 255 -14.95 3.16 -10.86
CA THR A 255 -15.51 4.33 -11.52
C THR A 255 -15.78 4.05 -13.01
N ALA A 256 -16.79 4.70 -13.57
CA ALA A 256 -17.05 4.59 -15.00
C ALA A 256 -15.89 5.26 -15.78
N ALA A 257 -15.47 4.65 -16.89
CA ALA A 257 -14.57 5.31 -17.83
C ALA A 257 -15.24 6.60 -18.33
N ALA A 258 -14.49 7.70 -18.39
CA ALA A 258 -14.99 8.94 -18.98
C ALA A 258 -15.42 8.65 -20.42
N ARG A 259 -16.68 8.94 -20.77
CA ARG A 259 -17.14 8.83 -22.15
C ARG A 259 -16.40 9.86 -22.97
N VAL A 260 -15.57 9.41 -23.92
CA VAL A 260 -15.02 10.29 -24.95
C VAL A 260 -16.19 10.66 -25.86
N SER A 261 -16.62 11.92 -25.82
CA SER A 261 -17.54 12.45 -26.82
C SER A 261 -16.78 12.53 -28.15
N GLU A 262 -17.20 11.72 -29.13
CA GLU A 262 -16.77 11.80 -30.54
C GLU A 262 -17.18 13.12 -31.20
#